data_AF-A0A1F3ILK9-F1
#
_entry.id   AF-A0A1F3ILK9-F1
#
_cell.length_a   1.000
_cell.length_b   1.000
_cell.length_c   1.000
_cell.angle_alpha   90.00
_cell.angle_beta   90.00
_cell.angle_gamma   90.00
#
_symmetry.space_group_name_H-M   'P 1'
#
loop_
_entity.id
_entity.type
_entity.pdbx_description
1 polymer ?
#
loop_
_entity_poly.entity_id
_entity_poly.type
_entity_poly.pdbx_seq_one_letter_code
_entity_poly.pdbx_strand_id
1 'polypeptide(L)'
;MADGEYSFWDNILNTTDIFLVSTVSVFIFIYGDKSTRFNKFDTACLIAVLLIIVFWVISKNHIATNLLIQLILVIAYFPVIKRLIKSKENTEPFIVWIGMMLAPIFALISSKGILATVYSVRAIISVGLLLLLMLRIEYLYKKSTIKQA
;
A
#
# COMPACT_ATOMS: atom_id res chain seq x y z
N MET A 1 -15.46 5.38 -27.36
CA MET A 1 -15.74 6.80 -27.07
C MET A 1 -16.22 6.85 -25.62
N ALA A 2 -15.89 7.90 -24.89
CA ALA A 2 -15.80 7.93 -23.43
C ALA A 2 -17.16 7.72 -22.71
N ASP A 3 -17.53 6.47 -22.45
CA ASP A 3 -18.63 6.12 -21.55
C ASP A 3 -18.04 5.58 -20.25
N GLY A 4 -18.03 6.44 -19.24
CA GLY A 4 -17.62 6.10 -17.89
C GLY A 4 -17.66 7.35 -17.06
N GLU A 5 -18.77 7.56 -16.36
CA GLU A 5 -18.91 8.64 -15.39
C GLU A 5 -17.73 8.56 -14.40
N TYR A 6 -16.72 9.42 -14.54
CA TYR A 6 -15.63 9.53 -13.57
C TYR A 6 -16.13 10.21 -12.29
N SER A 7 -17.13 9.60 -11.65
CA SER A 7 -17.65 10.02 -10.37
C SER A 7 -16.69 9.55 -9.28
N PHE A 8 -16.56 10.34 -8.20
CA PHE A 8 -15.73 9.98 -7.04
C PHE A 8 -16.05 8.59 -6.46
N TRP A 9 -17.28 8.12 -6.69
CA TRP A 9 -17.80 6.83 -6.26
C TRP A 9 -17.26 5.64 -7.06
N ASP A 10 -16.93 5.82 -8.34
CA ASP A 10 -16.46 4.73 -9.20
C ASP A 10 -15.05 4.27 -8.82
N ASN A 11 -14.29 5.15 -8.16
CA ASN A 11 -12.98 4.85 -7.62
C ASN A 11 -12.85 5.24 -6.14
N ILE A 12 -13.81 4.74 -5.34
CA ILE A 12 -13.91 5.01 -3.91
C ILE A 12 -12.63 4.67 -3.14
N LEU A 13 -11.88 3.65 -3.57
CA LEU A 13 -10.64 3.24 -2.90
C LEU A 13 -9.57 4.32 -3.05
N ASN A 14 -9.30 4.81 -4.28
CA ASN A 14 -8.34 5.90 -4.49
C ASN A 14 -8.76 7.18 -3.72
N THR A 15 -10.05 7.50 -3.72
CA THR A 15 -10.55 8.67 -2.97
C THR A 15 -10.30 8.52 -1.47
N THR A 16 -10.54 7.32 -0.93
CA THR A 16 -10.29 7.00 0.49
C THR A 16 -8.79 7.08 0.81
N ASP A 17 -7.92 6.65 -0.09
CA ASP A 17 -6.48 6.73 0.12
C ASP A 17 -5.99 8.18 0.20
N ILE A 18 -6.55 9.09 -0.59
CA ILE A 18 -6.22 10.52 -0.48
C ILE A 18 -6.53 11.00 0.95
N PHE A 19 -7.70 10.64 1.48
CA PHE A 19 -8.09 11.02 2.83
C PHE A 19 -7.18 10.39 3.90
N LEU A 20 -6.91 9.08 3.77
CA LEU A 20 -6.06 8.34 4.70
C LEU A 20 -4.62 8.87 4.70
N VAL A 21 -4.00 8.98 3.52
CA VAL A 21 -2.61 9.45 3.37
C VAL A 21 -2.47 10.90 3.83
N SER A 22 -3.42 11.77 3.48
CA SER A 22 -3.38 13.17 3.94
C SER A 22 -3.47 13.26 5.45
N THR A 23 -4.39 12.50 6.06
CA THR A 23 -4.56 12.47 7.52
C THR A 23 -3.29 11.95 8.19
N VAL A 24 -2.80 10.78 7.79
CA VAL A 24 -1.57 10.18 8.35
C VAL A 24 -0.37 11.11 8.17
N SER A 25 -0.24 11.76 7.01
CA SER A 25 0.85 12.71 6.75
C SER A 25 0.80 13.93 7.67
N VAL A 26 -0.40 14.49 7.92
CA VAL A 26 -0.58 15.59 8.88
C VAL A 26 -0.22 15.16 10.30
N PHE A 27 -0.67 13.98 10.73
CA PHE A 27 -0.32 13.44 12.05
C PHE A 27 1.18 13.22 12.20
N ILE A 28 1.85 12.67 11.18
CA ILE A 28 3.31 12.52 11.14
C ILE A 28 4.01 13.87 11.15
N PHE A 29 3.48 14.88 10.46
CA PHE A 29 4.07 16.22 10.44
C PHE A 29 4.01 16.91 11.81
N ILE A 30 2.91 16.74 12.55
CA ILE A 30 2.71 17.38 13.86
C ILE A 30 3.40 16.57 14.99
N TYR A 31 3.29 15.24 14.96
CA TYR A 31 3.68 14.37 16.09
C TYR A 31 4.84 13.40 15.78
N GLY A 32 5.38 13.39 14.55
CA GLY A 32 6.40 12.44 14.14
C GLY A 32 7.80 12.74 14.70
N ASP A 33 8.47 11.72 15.22
CA ASP A 33 9.86 11.81 15.70
C ASP A 33 10.89 11.63 14.55
N LYS A 34 12.18 11.89 14.81
CA LYS A 34 13.32 11.75 13.88
C LYS A 34 13.43 10.37 13.23
N SER A 35 12.87 9.32 13.83
CA SER A 35 12.83 7.97 13.24
C SER A 35 11.90 7.85 12.02
N THR A 36 11.03 8.83 11.78
CA THR A 36 10.09 8.86 10.63
C THR A 36 10.73 9.43 9.35
N ARG A 37 12.05 9.65 9.35
CA ARG A 37 12.74 10.23 8.18
C ARG A 37 12.71 9.26 6.99
N PHE A 38 12.43 9.82 5.82
CA PHE A 38 12.53 9.14 4.53
C PHE A 38 13.87 8.42 4.38
N ASN A 39 13.82 7.12 4.12
CA ASN A 39 14.99 6.34 3.75
C ASN A 39 15.36 6.64 2.28
N LYS A 40 16.56 6.24 1.86
CA LYS A 40 17.00 6.33 0.46
C LYS A 40 16.04 5.60 -0.48
N PHE A 41 15.46 4.49 -0.03
CA PHE A 41 14.45 3.75 -0.79
C PHE A 41 13.16 4.56 -0.96
N ASP A 42 12.65 5.14 0.12
CA ASP A 42 11.43 5.95 0.10
C ASP A 42 11.61 7.18 -0.80
N THR A 43 12.81 7.78 -0.76
CA THR A 43 13.19 8.90 -1.65
C THR A 43 13.23 8.45 -3.12
N ALA A 44 13.75 7.27 -3.41
CA ALA A 44 13.75 6.73 -4.77
C ALA A 44 12.33 6.45 -5.28
N CYS A 45 11.45 5.90 -4.43
CA CYS A 45 10.03 5.75 -4.73
C CYS A 45 9.37 7.10 -5.01
N LEU A 46 9.66 8.12 -4.19
CA LEU A 46 9.13 9.48 -4.39
C LEU A 46 9.57 10.07 -5.73
N ILE A 47 10.85 9.97 -6.07
CA ILE A 47 11.39 10.42 -7.36
C ILE A 47 10.68 9.70 -8.52
N ALA A 48 10.51 8.39 -8.42
CA ALA A 48 9.84 7.63 -9.48
C ALA A 48 8.34 7.99 -9.60
N VAL A 49 7.64 8.29 -8.51
CA VAL A 49 6.27 8.84 -8.58
C VAL A 49 6.26 10.19 -9.30
N LEU A 50 7.21 11.09 -9.01
CA LEU A 50 7.33 12.38 -9.71
C LEU A 50 7.56 12.18 -11.21
N LEU A 51 8.40 11.23 -11.61
CA LEU A 51 8.60 10.88 -13.02
C LEU A 51 7.32 10.35 -13.69
N ILE A 52 6.54 9.53 -12.98
CA ILE A 52 5.24 9.05 -13.48
C ILE A 52 4.26 10.22 -13.68
N ILE A 53 4.26 11.21 -12.79
CA ILE A 53 3.43 12.42 -12.95
C ILE A 53 3.86 13.21 -14.20
N VAL A 54 5.16 13.44 -14.40
CA VAL A 54 5.68 14.13 -15.59
C VAL A 54 5.30 13.36 -16.87
N PHE A 55 5.47 12.04 -16.86
CA PHE A 55 5.06 11.17 -17.94
C PHE A 55 3.56 11.29 -18.25
N TRP A 56 2.71 11.35 -17.22
CA TRP A 56 1.27 11.49 -17.40
C TRP A 56 0.89 12.85 -18.00
N VAL A 57 1.51 13.94 -17.55
CA VAL A 57 1.24 15.29 -18.08
C VAL A 57 1.55 15.37 -19.58
N ILE A 58 2.59 14.68 -20.05
CA ILE A 58 2.98 14.66 -21.47
C ILE A 58 2.12 13.68 -22.28
N SER A 59 2.00 12.42 -21.81
CA SER A 59 1.37 11.33 -22.58
C SER A 59 -0.16 11.34 -22.51
N LYS A 60 -0.73 11.91 -21.44
CA LYS A 60 -2.16 11.82 -21.06
C LYS A 60 -2.72 10.39 -21.05
N ASN A 61 -1.85 9.37 -20.98
CA ASN A 61 -2.27 7.97 -21.01
C ASN A 61 -2.63 7.50 -19.60
N HIS A 62 -3.91 7.56 -19.27
CA HIS A 62 -4.43 7.19 -17.94
C HIS A 62 -4.20 5.72 -17.58
N ILE A 63 -4.24 4.81 -18.56
CA ILE A 63 -4.06 3.37 -18.33
C ILE A 63 -2.61 3.07 -17.96
N ALA A 64 -1.67 3.54 -18.79
CA ALA A 64 -0.24 3.35 -18.54
C ALA A 64 0.19 3.98 -17.21
N THR A 65 -0.29 5.20 -16.94
CA THR A 65 0.00 5.90 -15.67
C THR A 65 -0.54 5.14 -14.47
N ASN A 66 -1.78 4.65 -14.54
CA ASN A 66 -2.36 3.86 -13.44
C ASN A 66 -1.53 2.61 -13.18
N LEU A 67 -1.17 1.84 -14.22
CA LEU A 67 -0.35 0.64 -14.08
C LEU A 67 1.04 0.93 -13.48
N LEU A 68 1.68 2.03 -13.87
CA LEU A 68 2.96 2.44 -13.30
C LEU A 68 2.85 2.77 -11.80
N ILE A 69 1.77 3.45 -11.39
CA ILE A 69 1.48 3.69 -9.97
C ILE A 69 1.19 2.37 -9.25
N GLN A 70 0.40 1.46 -9.84
CA GLN A 70 0.15 0.16 -9.22
C GLN A 70 1.45 -0.61 -8.96
N LEU A 71 2.38 -0.58 -9.93
CA LEU A 71 3.68 -1.22 -9.80
C LEU A 71 4.51 -0.62 -8.66
N ILE A 72 4.58 0.72 -8.57
CA ILE A 72 5.38 1.37 -7.52
C ILE A 72 4.81 1.09 -6.13
N LEU A 73 3.49 0.99 -6.00
CA LEU A 73 2.83 0.63 -4.74
C LEU A 73 3.13 -0.80 -4.31
N VAL A 74 3.35 -1.73 -5.24
CA VAL A 74 3.83 -3.09 -4.91
C VAL A 74 5.28 -3.05 -4.44
N ILE A 75 6.13 -2.28 -5.14
CA ILE A 75 7.54 -2.11 -4.79
C ILE A 75 7.70 -1.43 -3.41
N ALA A 76 6.79 -0.55 -3.03
CA ALA A 76 6.79 0.13 -1.75
C ALA A 76 6.59 -0.81 -0.53
N TYR A 77 6.19 -2.08 -0.71
CA TYR A 77 6.13 -3.06 0.39
C TYR A 77 7.50 -3.62 0.79
N PHE A 78 8.52 -3.52 -0.08
CA PHE A 78 9.84 -4.10 0.18
C PHE A 78 10.50 -3.64 1.49
N PRO A 79 10.47 -2.34 1.89
CA PRO A 79 11.00 -1.91 3.17
C PRO A 79 10.36 -2.62 4.37
N VAL A 80 9.03 -2.81 4.34
CA VAL A 80 8.29 -3.50 5.40
C VAL A 80 8.66 -4.97 5.46
N ILE A 81 8.68 -5.65 4.30
CA ILE A 81 9.11 -7.05 4.19
C ILE A 81 10.55 -7.21 4.71
N LYS A 82 11.45 -6.33 4.30
CA LYS A 82 12.86 -6.33 4.74
C LYS A 82 12.97 -6.12 6.25
N ARG A 83 12.18 -5.21 6.83
CA ARG A 83 12.14 -4.96 8.28
C ARG A 83 11.71 -6.23 9.02
N LEU A 84 10.60 -6.83 8.63
CA LEU A 84 10.04 -8.05 9.25
C LEU A 84 11.03 -9.23 9.21
N ILE A 85 11.67 -9.46 8.06
CA ILE A 85 12.66 -10.53 7.92
C ILE A 85 13.90 -10.26 8.80
N LYS A 86 14.32 -9.00 8.91
CA LYS A 86 15.50 -8.61 9.68
C LYS A 86 15.26 -8.65 11.19
N SER A 87 14.10 -8.21 11.66
CA SER A 87 13.74 -8.21 13.09
C SER A 87 13.47 -9.62 13.61
N LYS A 88 13.03 -10.55 12.75
CA LYS A 88 12.60 -11.91 13.12
C LYS A 88 11.44 -11.96 14.15
N GLU A 89 10.83 -10.81 14.40
CA GLU A 89 9.65 -10.61 15.23
C GLU A 89 8.68 -9.72 14.47
N ASN A 90 7.38 -9.91 14.70
CA ASN A 90 6.38 -9.05 14.09
C ASN A 90 6.33 -7.70 14.82
N THR A 91 6.86 -6.67 14.18
CA THR A 91 6.84 -5.28 14.69
C THR A 91 5.57 -4.53 14.29
N GLU A 92 4.70 -5.15 13.50
CA GLU A 92 3.55 -4.51 12.88
C GLU A 92 2.21 -4.93 13.53
N PRO A 93 1.29 -3.98 13.77
CA PRO A 93 -0.01 -4.31 14.34
C PRO A 93 -0.92 -5.01 13.32
N PHE A 94 -1.22 -6.29 13.54
CA PHE A 94 -2.12 -7.09 12.67
C PHE A 94 -3.46 -6.42 12.40
N ILE A 95 -4.03 -5.72 13.40
CA ILE A 95 -5.34 -5.07 13.27
C ILE A 95 -5.37 -4.01 12.16
N VAL A 96 -4.27 -3.25 12.01
CA VAL A 96 -4.16 -2.21 10.98
C VAL A 96 -4.09 -2.86 9.61
N TRP A 97 -3.29 -3.92 9.46
CA TRP A 97 -3.14 -4.64 8.20
C TRP A 97 -4.39 -5.41 7.78
N ILE A 98 -5.14 -5.97 8.73
CA ILE A 98 -6.46 -6.58 8.47
C ILE A 98 -7.45 -5.49 8.03
N GLY A 99 -7.49 -4.35 8.72
CA GLY A 99 -8.33 -3.21 8.30
C GLY A 99 -8.00 -2.74 6.88
N MET A 100 -6.72 -2.61 6.56
CA MET A 100 -6.24 -2.29 5.20
C MET A 100 -6.56 -3.37 4.16
N MET A 101 -6.76 -4.62 4.57
CA MET A 101 -7.21 -5.71 3.67
C MET A 101 -8.72 -5.66 3.43
N LEU A 102 -9.51 -5.31 4.45
CA LEU A 102 -10.97 -5.23 4.35
C LEU A 102 -11.42 -4.08 3.44
N ALA A 103 -10.76 -2.93 3.50
CA ALA A 103 -11.09 -1.77 2.66
C ALA A 103 -11.15 -2.10 1.15
N PRO A 104 -10.12 -2.71 0.52
CA PRO A 104 -10.18 -3.07 -0.90
C PRO A 104 -11.14 -4.24 -1.19
N ILE A 105 -11.43 -5.13 -0.23
CA ILE A 105 -12.46 -6.17 -0.41
C ILE A 105 -13.83 -5.52 -0.56
N PHE A 106 -14.19 -4.58 0.31
CA PHE A 106 -15.45 -3.85 0.20
C PHE A 106 -15.49 -2.96 -1.04
N ALA A 107 -14.38 -2.29 -1.35
CA ALA A 107 -14.30 -1.47 -2.56
C ALA A 107 -14.45 -2.31 -3.84
N LEU A 108 -13.93 -3.55 -3.88
CA LEU A 108 -14.06 -4.43 -5.03
C LEU A 108 -15.53 -4.76 -5.35
N ILE A 109 -16.35 -4.97 -4.32
CA ILE A 109 -17.80 -5.23 -4.47
C ILE A 109 -18.52 -4.01 -5.08
N SER A 110 -18.05 -2.80 -4.75
CA SER A 110 -18.64 -1.54 -5.22
C SER A 110 -18.00 -0.98 -6.50
N SER A 111 -16.83 -1.48 -6.90
CA SER A 111 -16.00 -0.86 -7.95
C SER A 111 -16.59 -1.07 -9.34
N LYS A 112 -16.62 0.00 -10.14
CA LYS A 112 -16.98 -0.04 -11.56
C LYS A 112 -15.74 0.26 -12.39
N GLY A 113 -15.46 -0.59 -13.37
CA GLY A 113 -14.37 -0.39 -14.33
C GLY A 113 -13.05 -1.10 -13.99
N ILE A 114 -12.32 -1.43 -15.05
CA ILE A 114 -11.14 -2.31 -15.01
C ILE A 114 -10.03 -1.74 -14.11
N LEU A 115 -9.79 -0.43 -14.14
CA LEU A 115 -8.71 0.20 -13.38
C LEU A 115 -8.95 0.13 -11.86
N ALA A 116 -10.20 0.33 -11.41
CA ALA A 116 -10.56 0.23 -10.00
C ALA A 116 -10.46 -1.23 -9.52
N THR A 117 -10.89 -2.18 -10.34
CA THR A 117 -10.74 -3.62 -10.06
C THR A 117 -9.27 -4.02 -9.91
N VAL A 118 -8.40 -3.63 -10.85
CA VAL A 118 -6.96 -3.91 -10.77
C VAL A 118 -6.37 -3.33 -9.49
N TYR A 119 -6.80 -2.12 -9.10
CA TYR A 119 -6.31 -1.50 -7.88
C TYR A 119 -6.66 -2.31 -6.61
N SER A 120 -7.94 -2.66 -6.47
CA SER A 120 -8.45 -3.43 -5.33
C SER A 120 -7.83 -4.82 -5.28
N VAL A 121 -7.75 -5.54 -6.41
CA VAL A 121 -7.17 -6.88 -6.48
C VAL A 121 -5.68 -6.86 -6.09
N ARG A 122 -4.92 -5.88 -6.60
CA ARG A 122 -3.51 -5.69 -6.21
C ARG A 122 -3.37 -5.49 -4.71
N ALA A 123 -4.20 -4.63 -4.12
CA ALA A 123 -4.18 -4.37 -2.68
C ALA A 123 -4.46 -5.65 -1.87
N ILE A 124 -5.50 -6.41 -2.24
CA ILE A 124 -5.88 -7.67 -1.58
C ILE A 124 -4.73 -8.68 -1.63
N ILE A 125 -4.14 -8.90 -2.82
CA ILE A 125 -3.04 -9.86 -2.99
C ILE A 125 -1.82 -9.42 -2.17
N SER A 126 -1.41 -8.15 -2.28
CA SER A 126 -0.19 -7.66 -1.64
C SER A 126 -0.30 -7.68 -0.12
N VAL A 127 -1.43 -7.18 0.42
CA VAL A 127 -1.68 -7.17 1.86
C VAL A 127 -1.88 -8.57 2.40
N GLY A 128 -2.58 -9.45 1.67
CA GLY A 128 -2.75 -10.85 2.05
C GLY A 128 -1.42 -11.60 2.15
N LEU A 129 -0.53 -11.44 1.16
CA LEU A 129 0.82 -12.03 1.20
C LEU A 129 1.64 -11.49 2.39
N LEU A 130 1.51 -10.21 2.70
CA LEU A 130 2.21 -9.61 3.83
C LEU A 130 1.67 -10.11 5.17
N LEU A 131 0.35 -10.25 5.32
CA LEU A 131 -0.28 -10.84 6.51
C LEU A 131 0.17 -12.29 6.71
N LEU A 132 0.26 -13.07 5.63
CA LEU A 132 0.81 -14.43 5.69
C LEU A 132 2.28 -14.44 6.14
N LEU A 133 3.08 -13.49 5.67
CA LEU A 133 4.47 -13.34 6.11
C LEU A 133 4.56 -12.98 7.60
N MET A 134 3.77 -12.03 8.08
CA MET A 134 3.69 -11.66 9.48
C MET A 134 3.30 -12.86 10.35
N LEU A 135 2.26 -13.60 9.95
CA LEU A 135 1.81 -14.80 10.66
C LEU A 135 2.90 -15.87 10.71
N ARG A 136 3.62 -16.09 9.61
CA ARG A 136 4.73 -17.04 9.55
C ARG A 136 5.85 -16.64 10.52
N ILE A 137 6.22 -15.36 10.55
CA ILE A 137 7.29 -14.85 11.44
C ILE A 137 6.87 -14.99 12.90
N GLU A 138 5.64 -14.60 13.25
CA GLU A 138 5.09 -14.72 14.60
C GLU A 138 5.08 -16.19 15.07
N TYR A 139 4.65 -17.11 14.21
CA TYR A 139 4.66 -18.54 14.51
C TYR A 139 6.07 -19.09 14.76
N LEU A 140 7.05 -18.72 13.91
CA LEU A 140 8.44 -19.15 14.06
C LEU A 140 9.08 -18.57 15.32
N TYR A 141 8.81 -17.31 15.64
CA TYR A 141 9.26 -16.66 16.86
C TYR A 141 8.74 -17.39 18.09
N LYS A 142 7.42 -17.60 18.21
CA LYS A 142 6.80 -18.31 19.33
C LYS A 142 7.34 -19.73 19.50
N LYS A 143 7.57 -20.45 18.38
CA LYS A 143 8.16 -21.79 18.39
C LYS A 143 9.60 -21.78 18.92
N SER A 144 10.41 -20.78 18.57
CA SER A 144 11.78 -20.66 19.07
C SER A 144 11.83 -20.36 20.57
N THR A 145 10.93 -19.50 21.07
CA THR A 145 10.85 -19.16 22.49
C THR A 145 10.42 -20.36 23.34
N ILE A 146 9.44 -21.14 22.89
CA ILE A 146 8.98 -22.35 23.60
C ILE A 146 10.08 -23.42 23.67
N LYS A 147 10.96 -23.53 22.66
CA LYS A 147 12.06 -24.51 22.66
C LYS A 147 13.22 -24.14 23.60
N GLN A 148 13.28 -22.87 24.04
CA GLN A 148 14.33 -22.36 24.92
C GLN A 148 13.89 -22.26 26.41
N ALA A 149 12.59 -22.45 26.68
CA ALA A 149 12.02 -22.53 28.02
C ALA A 149 11.96 -24.00 28.49
#